data_AF-A0A8T4RZQ3-F1
#
_entry.id   AF-A0A8T4RZQ3-F1
#
_cell.length_a   1.000
_cell.length_b   1.000
_cell.length_c   1.000
_cell.angle_alpha   90.00
_cell.angle_beta   90.00
_cell.angle_gamma   90.00
#
_symmetry.space_group_name_H-M   'P 1'
#
loop_
_entity.id
_entity.type
_entity.pdbx_description
1 polymer ?
#
loop_
_entity_poly.entity_id
_entity_poly.type
_entity_poly.pdbx_seq_one_letter_code
_entity_poly.pdbx_strand_id
1 'polypeptide(L)'
;MNPLTNYIRQQLQRGYGLNSIKRYLEAYGYQEHQIEAAINEVYGRRLSEGFSINPKIMIGAATGIIAIVLAAAIIFFWPSGSSANSFELSISTDKAAFTQGELVQLSLALEGIKGSADVKTELIRLPKNEIVLARTKTLFTGNELETVFIPEDAEPGNYLLRSIASSEGKRSVKTLNLAVGKKQEAIDSASKPPETQGLDNIDEMPQDTGQTPETIEAPVVTPPSGSLSNLNSFEIIEKVKSIAKASKQEAAGMCAALELEATKNVCYSAVGEEAGDRSYCILITEERAKDVCFSNVARILQKSEICNDVIKESRRDSCYINFATPPLNDYTVCDRIINQYLKQSCNSLKQLSALNQTNLAFFQSLLNQTVVSLNFE
;
A
#
# COMPACT_ATOMS: atom_id res chain seq x y z
N MET A 1 -49.44 -38.34 -18.27
CA MET A 1 -48.45 -37.36 -17.80
C MET A 1 -47.66 -38.00 -16.67
N ASN A 2 -46.33 -38.00 -16.76
CA ASN A 2 -45.48 -38.57 -15.72
C ASN A 2 -45.59 -37.69 -14.44
N PRO A 3 -45.91 -38.27 -13.27
CA PRO A 3 -46.05 -37.51 -12.01
C PRO A 3 -44.76 -36.76 -11.62
N LEU A 4 -43.59 -37.28 -12.01
CA LEU A 4 -42.30 -36.64 -11.78
C LEU A 4 -42.16 -35.34 -12.59
N THR A 5 -42.55 -35.37 -13.87
CA THR A 5 -42.59 -34.20 -14.77
C THR A 5 -43.48 -33.08 -14.19
N ASN A 6 -44.62 -33.44 -13.60
CA ASN A 6 -45.53 -32.47 -12.98
C ASN A 6 -44.94 -31.86 -11.71
N TYR A 7 -44.30 -32.67 -10.87
CA TYR A 7 -43.61 -32.19 -9.68
C TYR A 7 -42.48 -31.22 -10.04
N ILE A 8 -41.59 -31.59 -10.97
CA ILE A 8 -40.47 -30.74 -11.43
C ILE A 8 -41.01 -29.40 -11.96
N ARG A 9 -42.05 -29.43 -12.80
CA ARG A 9 -42.70 -28.22 -13.32
C ARG A 9 -43.23 -27.32 -12.19
N GLN A 10 -43.89 -27.91 -11.19
CA GLN A 10 -44.43 -27.15 -10.06
C GLN A 10 -43.33 -26.50 -9.21
N GLN A 11 -42.22 -27.21 -8.97
CA GLN A 11 -41.11 -26.65 -8.19
C GLN A 11 -40.37 -25.54 -8.96
N LEU A 12 -40.18 -25.69 -10.27
CA LEU A 12 -39.63 -24.62 -11.10
C LEU A 12 -40.52 -23.37 -11.09
N GLN A 13 -41.85 -23.53 -11.13
CA GLN A 13 -42.80 -22.41 -11.01
C GLN A 13 -42.74 -21.72 -9.63
N ARG A 14 -42.24 -22.40 -8.60
CA ARG A 14 -42.02 -21.85 -7.26
C ARG A 14 -40.62 -21.23 -7.09
N GLY A 15 -39.80 -21.19 -8.14
CA GLY A 15 -38.48 -20.55 -8.13
C GLY A 15 -37.35 -21.43 -7.61
N TYR A 16 -37.57 -22.73 -7.41
CA TYR A 16 -36.50 -23.63 -7.04
C TYR A 16 -35.55 -23.88 -8.21
N GLY A 17 -34.24 -23.83 -7.95
CA GLY A 17 -33.23 -24.16 -8.94
C GLY A 17 -33.25 -25.65 -9.32
N LEU A 18 -32.97 -25.95 -10.59
CA LEU A 18 -32.99 -27.30 -11.15
C LEU A 18 -32.13 -28.29 -10.32
N ASN A 19 -30.93 -27.86 -9.92
CA ASN A 19 -30.00 -28.65 -9.12
C ASN A 19 -30.52 -28.98 -7.70
N SER A 20 -31.39 -28.13 -7.15
CA SER A 20 -32.03 -28.39 -5.85
C SER A 20 -33.14 -29.42 -6.00
N ILE A 21 -33.89 -29.37 -7.11
CA ILE A 21 -34.95 -30.35 -7.43
C ILE A 21 -34.33 -31.72 -7.70
N LYS A 22 -33.23 -31.80 -8.47
CA LYS A 22 -32.52 -33.05 -8.77
C LYS A 22 -32.03 -33.76 -7.50
N ARG A 23 -31.27 -33.04 -6.65
CA ARG A 23 -30.78 -33.59 -5.36
C ARG A 23 -31.92 -34.05 -4.44
N TYR A 24 -33.02 -33.31 -4.41
CA TYR A 24 -34.19 -33.69 -3.63
C TYR A 24 -34.79 -35.00 -4.13
N LEU A 25 -34.95 -35.16 -5.46
CA LEU A 25 -35.51 -36.38 -6.04
C LEU A 25 -34.57 -37.60 -5.87
N GLU A 26 -33.26 -37.41 -6.00
CA GLU A 26 -32.26 -38.46 -5.72
C GLU A 26 -32.34 -38.93 -4.26
N ALA A 27 -32.47 -38.01 -3.30
CA ALA A 27 -32.64 -38.33 -1.89
C ALA A 27 -33.92 -39.11 -1.58
N TYR A 28 -34.94 -39.01 -2.44
CA TYR A 28 -36.19 -39.77 -2.38
C TYR A 28 -36.16 -41.08 -3.19
N GLY A 29 -34.99 -41.47 -3.70
CA GLY A 29 -34.76 -42.76 -4.36
C GLY A 29 -35.11 -42.78 -5.85
N TYR A 30 -35.36 -41.63 -6.48
CA TYR A 30 -35.50 -41.57 -7.93
C TYR A 30 -34.15 -41.80 -8.60
N GLN A 31 -34.14 -42.64 -9.64
CA GLN A 31 -32.94 -42.92 -10.42
C GLN A 31 -32.63 -41.73 -11.33
N GLU A 32 -31.35 -41.41 -11.52
CA GLU A 32 -30.89 -40.24 -12.29
C GLU A 32 -31.52 -40.18 -13.71
N HIS A 33 -31.58 -41.31 -14.42
CA HIS A 33 -32.19 -41.38 -15.75
C HIS A 33 -33.68 -41.02 -15.77
N GLN A 34 -34.42 -41.27 -14.68
CA GLN A 34 -35.85 -40.91 -14.58
C GLN A 34 -36.00 -39.40 -14.36
N ILE A 35 -35.09 -38.81 -13.59
CA ILE A 35 -35.06 -37.36 -13.32
C ILE A 35 -34.69 -36.63 -14.61
N GLU A 36 -33.63 -37.03 -15.31
CA GLU A 36 -33.20 -36.42 -16.57
C GLU A 36 -34.27 -36.57 -17.67
N ALA A 37 -34.91 -37.74 -17.80
CA ALA A 37 -36.01 -37.92 -18.74
C ALA A 37 -37.19 -36.98 -18.44
N ALA A 38 -37.52 -36.77 -17.16
CA ALA A 38 -38.58 -35.85 -16.76
C ALA A 38 -38.19 -34.37 -16.94
N ILE A 39 -36.93 -33.99 -16.66
CA ILE A 39 -36.39 -32.65 -16.94
C ILE A 39 -36.45 -32.38 -18.45
N ASN A 40 -35.96 -33.30 -19.27
CA ASN A 40 -36.00 -33.18 -20.72
C ASN A 40 -37.43 -33.11 -21.26
N GLU A 41 -38.41 -33.75 -20.63
CA GLU A 41 -39.82 -33.57 -21.01
C GLU A 41 -40.35 -32.16 -20.64
N VAL A 42 -39.90 -31.57 -19.54
CA VAL A 42 -40.25 -30.20 -19.13
C VAL A 42 -39.60 -29.15 -20.04
N TYR A 43 -38.34 -29.32 -20.41
CA TYR A 43 -37.57 -28.35 -21.20
C TYR A 43 -37.62 -28.58 -22.72
N GLY A 44 -37.64 -29.84 -23.16
CA GLY A 44 -37.58 -30.23 -24.56
C GLY A 44 -38.77 -29.77 -25.39
N ARG A 45 -39.94 -29.54 -24.76
CA ARG A 45 -41.11 -28.98 -25.47
C ARG A 45 -40.98 -27.51 -25.86
N ARG A 46 -40.00 -26.75 -25.33
CA ARG A 46 -39.82 -25.33 -25.69
C ARG A 46 -38.78 -25.07 -26.77
N LEU A 47 -37.97 -26.07 -27.15
CA LEU A 47 -36.93 -25.90 -28.18
C LEU A 47 -37.25 -26.62 -29.50
N SER A 48 -38.26 -27.51 -29.55
CA SER A 48 -38.61 -28.25 -30.77
C SER A 48 -39.84 -27.72 -31.52
N GLU A 49 -40.51 -26.66 -31.05
CA GLU A 49 -41.36 -25.88 -31.97
C GLU A 49 -40.41 -25.07 -32.86
N GLY A 50 -40.05 -25.68 -33.98
CA GLY A 50 -39.10 -25.14 -34.94
C GLY A 50 -39.51 -23.72 -35.36
N PHE A 51 -38.82 -22.72 -34.81
CA PHE A 51 -38.71 -21.45 -35.48
C PHE A 51 -37.97 -21.73 -36.78
N SER A 52 -38.68 -21.73 -37.91
CA SER A 52 -38.08 -21.60 -39.22
C SER A 52 -37.47 -20.20 -39.29
N ILE A 53 -36.27 -20.04 -38.73
CA ILE A 53 -35.57 -18.75 -38.72
C ILE A 53 -35.21 -18.46 -40.17
N ASN A 54 -35.99 -17.57 -40.77
CA ASN A 54 -35.75 -17.07 -42.10
C ASN A 54 -34.27 -16.62 -42.18
N PRO A 55 -33.49 -17.07 -43.17
CA PRO A 55 -32.05 -16.79 -43.24
C PRO A 55 -31.70 -15.29 -43.16
N LYS A 56 -32.65 -14.41 -43.49
CA LYS A 56 -32.51 -12.95 -43.32
C LYS A 56 -32.40 -12.50 -41.86
N ILE A 57 -33.03 -13.20 -40.93
CA ILE A 57 -32.97 -12.90 -39.48
C ILE A 57 -31.62 -13.34 -38.90
N MET A 58 -31.08 -14.47 -39.37
CA MET A 58 -29.73 -14.93 -38.99
C MET A 58 -28.63 -13.94 -39.39
N ILE A 59 -28.73 -13.38 -40.61
CA ILE A 59 -27.78 -12.35 -41.06
C ILE A 59 -27.92 -11.08 -40.21
N GLY A 60 -29.13 -10.67 -39.85
CA GLY A 60 -29.36 -9.52 -38.96
C GLY A 60 -28.83 -9.71 -37.53
N ALA A 61 -28.92 -10.93 -36.99
CA ALA A 61 -28.37 -11.24 -35.67
C ALA A 61 -26.83 -11.23 -35.67
N ALA A 62 -26.21 -11.79 -36.71
CA ALA A 62 -24.76 -11.80 -36.85
C ALA A 62 -24.19 -10.38 -36.99
N THR A 63 -24.84 -9.50 -37.77
CA THR A 63 -24.41 -8.10 -37.89
C THR A 63 -24.61 -7.31 -36.60
N GLY A 64 -25.69 -7.59 -35.85
CA GLY A 64 -25.91 -7.01 -34.53
C GLY A 64 -24.82 -7.38 -33.52
N ILE A 65 -24.41 -8.65 -33.47
CA ILE A 65 -23.34 -9.12 -32.56
C ILE A 65 -21.99 -8.47 -32.93
N ILE A 66 -21.66 -8.40 -34.23
CA ILE A 66 -20.42 -7.75 -34.69
C ILE A 66 -20.42 -6.25 -34.32
N ALA A 67 -21.55 -5.56 -34.46
CA ALA A 67 -21.67 -4.15 -34.06
C ALA A 67 -21.48 -3.96 -32.55
N ILE A 68 -22.00 -4.88 -31.72
CA ILE A 68 -21.80 -4.85 -30.26
C ILE A 68 -20.34 -5.09 -29.89
N VAL A 69 -19.67 -6.06 -30.53
CA VAL A 69 -18.24 -6.35 -30.29
C VAL A 69 -17.37 -5.17 -30.73
N LEU A 70 -17.67 -4.55 -31.86
CA LEU A 70 -16.96 -3.35 -32.32
C LEU A 70 -17.20 -2.15 -31.40
N ALA A 71 -18.44 -1.95 -30.91
CA ALA A 71 -18.73 -0.90 -29.93
C ALA A 71 -18.00 -1.13 -28.60
N ALA A 72 -17.94 -2.39 -28.12
CA ALA A 72 -17.20 -2.75 -26.93
C ALA A 72 -15.68 -2.57 -27.12
N ALA A 73 -15.14 -2.96 -28.28
CA ALA A 73 -13.74 -2.74 -28.63
C ALA A 73 -13.41 -1.24 -28.73
N ILE A 74 -14.31 -0.42 -29.30
CA ILE A 74 -14.16 1.04 -29.30
C ILE A 74 -14.18 1.57 -27.87
N ILE A 75 -15.09 1.12 -26.98
CA ILE A 75 -15.09 1.55 -25.57
C ILE A 75 -13.81 1.13 -24.83
N PHE A 76 -13.25 -0.05 -25.16
CA PHE A 76 -12.06 -0.59 -24.51
C PHE A 76 -10.75 0.01 -25.04
N PHE A 77 -10.69 0.34 -26.33
CA PHE A 77 -9.50 0.90 -27.00
C PHE A 77 -9.56 2.41 -27.19
N TRP A 78 -10.69 3.08 -26.96
CA TRP A 78 -10.68 4.51 -26.75
C TRP A 78 -9.87 4.73 -25.48
N PRO A 79 -8.71 5.41 -25.54
CA PRO A 79 -7.96 5.74 -24.35
C PRO A 79 -8.95 6.52 -23.52
N SER A 80 -9.44 5.91 -22.44
CA SER A 80 -10.30 6.59 -21.51
C SER A 80 -9.41 7.72 -21.04
N GLY A 81 -9.67 8.92 -21.57
CA GLY A 81 -9.11 10.18 -21.10
C GLY A 81 -9.64 10.35 -19.69
N SER A 82 -9.14 9.53 -18.79
CA SER A 82 -9.42 9.47 -17.37
C SER A 82 -8.58 10.56 -16.71
N SER A 83 -8.76 11.79 -17.17
CA SER A 83 -8.63 12.98 -16.34
C SER A 83 -9.93 13.24 -15.57
N ALA A 84 -10.77 12.21 -15.39
CA ALA A 84 -11.99 12.30 -14.61
C ALA A 84 -11.64 12.16 -13.11
N ASN A 85 -11.42 13.32 -12.51
CA ASN A 85 -11.56 13.60 -11.08
C ASN A 85 -10.34 13.37 -10.17
N SER A 86 -9.10 13.39 -10.67
CA SER A 86 -7.95 13.70 -9.80
C SER A 86 -7.90 15.22 -9.63
N PHE A 87 -7.98 15.68 -8.39
CA PHE A 87 -7.81 17.10 -8.11
C PHE A 87 -6.36 17.42 -7.81
N GLU A 88 -5.95 18.62 -8.19
CA GLU A 88 -4.60 19.11 -7.96
C GLU A 88 -4.66 20.22 -6.92
N LEU A 89 -3.94 20.02 -5.82
CA LEU A 89 -3.58 21.10 -4.92
C LEU A 89 -2.31 21.74 -5.49
N SER A 90 -2.23 23.06 -5.58
CA SER A 90 -0.98 23.78 -5.79
C SER A 90 -0.71 24.67 -4.58
N ILE A 91 0.58 24.85 -4.27
CA ILE A 91 1.05 25.68 -3.17
C ILE A 91 2.20 26.54 -3.68
N SER A 92 2.15 27.84 -3.39
CA SER A 92 3.26 28.75 -3.61
C SER A 92 3.36 29.77 -2.48
N THR A 93 4.51 30.42 -2.40
CA THR A 93 4.81 31.49 -1.46
C THR A 93 5.66 32.55 -2.17
N ASP A 94 5.71 33.75 -1.63
CA ASP A 94 6.45 34.89 -2.17
C ASP A 94 7.97 34.77 -1.94
N LYS A 95 8.40 34.02 -0.91
CA LYS A 95 9.82 33.83 -0.60
C LYS A 95 10.15 32.46 -0.01
N ALA A 96 11.39 32.01 -0.19
CA ALA A 96 11.86 30.72 0.31
C ALA A 96 12.55 30.81 1.69
N ALA A 97 12.81 32.01 2.20
CA ALA A 97 13.54 32.24 3.44
C ALA A 97 12.75 33.17 4.39
N PHE A 98 12.68 32.77 5.64
CA PHE A 98 11.90 33.42 6.69
C PHE A 98 12.69 33.51 7.99
N THR A 99 12.24 34.36 8.92
CA THR A 99 12.79 34.42 10.28
C THR A 99 11.82 33.81 11.31
N GLN A 100 12.34 33.44 12.48
CA GLN A 100 11.51 33.03 13.62
C GLN A 100 10.46 34.12 13.96
N GLY A 101 9.21 33.71 14.20
CA GLY A 101 8.10 34.62 14.46
C GLY A 101 7.52 35.29 13.21
N GLU A 102 8.01 34.96 12.02
CA GLU A 102 7.50 35.51 10.77
C GLU A 102 6.24 34.80 10.27
N LEU A 103 5.39 35.55 9.57
CA LEU A 103 4.20 35.05 8.90
C LEU A 103 4.53 34.67 7.45
N VAL A 104 4.33 33.41 7.11
CA VAL A 104 4.42 32.86 5.75
C VAL A 104 3.09 33.05 5.04
N GLN A 105 3.08 33.81 3.94
CA GLN A 105 1.90 33.89 3.07
C GLN A 105 1.95 32.78 2.03
N LEU A 106 0.92 31.93 2.04
CA LEU A 106 0.72 30.81 1.13
C LEU A 106 -0.42 31.11 0.18
N SER A 107 -0.19 30.91 -1.11
CA SER A 107 -1.24 30.83 -2.11
C SER A 107 -1.55 29.36 -2.36
N LEU A 108 -2.75 28.94 -1.96
CA LEU A 108 -3.25 27.58 -2.18
C LEU A 108 -4.26 27.63 -3.32
N ALA A 109 -4.03 26.85 -4.37
CA ALA A 109 -5.03 26.66 -5.43
C ALA A 109 -5.53 25.22 -5.43
N LEU A 110 -6.85 25.05 -5.51
CA LEU A 110 -7.48 23.75 -5.60
C LEU A 110 -8.23 23.64 -6.93
N GLU A 111 -7.74 22.78 -7.81
CA GLU A 111 -8.27 22.59 -9.16
C GLU A 111 -8.81 21.16 -9.33
N GLY A 112 -9.83 20.98 -10.18
CA GLY A 112 -10.32 19.65 -10.54
C GLY A 112 -11.30 18.98 -9.57
N ILE A 113 -11.79 19.69 -8.54
CA ILE A 113 -12.98 19.27 -7.78
C ILE A 113 -14.15 20.23 -7.92
N LYS A 114 -15.37 19.70 -7.76
CA LYS A 114 -16.58 20.48 -7.49
C LYS A 114 -16.86 20.41 -5.98
N GLY A 115 -16.62 21.48 -5.24
CA GLY A 115 -16.96 21.55 -3.82
C GLY A 115 -15.79 21.99 -2.95
N SER A 116 -15.53 21.23 -1.89
CA SER A 116 -14.45 21.52 -0.94
C SER A 116 -13.56 20.32 -0.67
N ALA A 117 -12.36 20.59 -0.18
CA ALA A 117 -11.43 19.59 0.34
C ALA A 117 -10.90 20.04 1.70
N ASP A 118 -10.68 19.07 2.58
CA ASP A 118 -9.94 19.31 3.82
C ASP A 118 -8.46 19.33 3.52
N VAL A 119 -7.82 20.46 3.76
CA VAL A 119 -6.40 20.70 3.53
C VAL A 119 -5.68 20.75 4.87
N LYS A 120 -4.77 19.80 5.07
CA LYS A 120 -3.88 19.74 6.22
C LYS A 120 -2.51 20.27 5.81
N THR A 121 -2.08 21.37 6.40
CA THR A 121 -0.77 21.99 6.20
C THR A 121 0.12 21.70 7.40
N GLU A 122 1.32 21.18 7.15
CA GLU A 122 2.30 20.78 8.15
C GLU A 122 3.64 21.46 7.88
N LEU A 123 4.26 22.05 8.91
CA LEU A 123 5.62 22.56 8.87
C LEU A 123 6.55 21.54 9.55
N ILE A 124 7.48 20.99 8.78
CA ILE A 124 8.31 19.86 9.20
C ILE A 124 9.77 20.30 9.23
N ARG A 125 10.44 20.14 10.37
CA ARG A 125 11.86 20.46 10.54
C ARG A 125 12.75 19.36 9.97
N LEU A 126 13.70 19.73 9.11
CA LEU A 126 14.69 18.81 8.54
C LEU A 126 16.06 18.95 9.24
N PRO A 127 16.84 17.86 9.39
CA PRO A 127 16.55 16.49 8.96
C PRO A 127 15.74 15.67 9.97
N LYS A 128 15.44 16.22 11.16
CA LYS A 128 14.76 15.51 12.27
C LYS A 128 13.38 14.94 11.89
N ASN A 129 12.77 15.42 10.81
CA ASN A 129 11.44 15.05 10.31
C ASN A 129 10.35 15.26 11.38
N GLU A 130 10.53 16.29 12.19
CA GLU A 130 9.67 16.62 13.31
C GLU A 130 8.61 17.63 12.85
N ILE A 131 7.33 17.36 13.14
CA ILE A 131 6.23 18.28 12.82
C ILE A 131 6.22 19.37 13.88
N VAL A 132 6.64 20.57 13.48
CA VAL A 132 6.69 21.75 14.35
C VAL A 132 5.33 22.45 14.43
N LEU A 133 4.58 22.42 13.33
CA LEU A 133 3.23 22.98 13.27
C LEU A 133 2.35 22.13 12.35
N ALA A 134 1.09 21.94 12.72
CA ALA A 134 0.08 21.33 11.88
C ALA A 134 -1.25 22.07 11.99
N ARG A 135 -1.88 22.37 10.86
CA ARG A 135 -3.19 23.03 10.79
C ARG A 135 -4.06 22.33 9.74
N THR A 136 -5.36 22.28 10.00
CA THR A 136 -6.35 21.77 9.05
C THR A 136 -7.36 22.87 8.73
N LYS A 137 -7.71 23.03 7.46
CA LYS A 137 -8.69 23.99 6.97
C LYS A 137 -9.44 23.41 5.77
N THR A 138 -10.73 23.68 5.66
CA THR A 138 -11.53 23.30 4.48
C THR A 138 -11.40 24.40 3.42
N LEU A 139 -10.90 24.05 2.22
CA LEU A 139 -10.80 24.96 1.07
C LEU A 139 -11.88 24.64 0.04
N PHE A 140 -12.44 25.67 -0.58
CA PHE A 140 -13.32 25.53 -1.74
C PHE A 140 -12.50 25.62 -3.04
N THR A 141 -13.04 25.10 -4.14
CA THR A 141 -12.42 25.24 -5.47
C THR A 141 -12.04 26.70 -5.76
N GLY A 142 -10.80 26.94 -6.17
CA GLY A 142 -10.26 28.27 -6.43
C GLY A 142 -8.93 28.55 -5.73
N ASN A 143 -8.54 29.82 -5.69
CA ASN A 143 -7.33 30.30 -5.03
C ASN A 143 -7.71 30.90 -3.68
N GLU A 144 -6.99 30.50 -2.63
CA GLU A 144 -7.14 31.05 -1.29
C GLU A 144 -5.77 31.38 -0.69
N LEU A 145 -5.70 32.53 -0.02
CA LEU A 145 -4.50 32.93 0.73
C LEU A 145 -4.59 32.40 2.16
N GLU A 146 -3.56 31.67 2.58
CA GLU A 146 -3.39 31.21 3.95
C GLU A 146 -2.14 31.82 4.57
N THR A 147 -2.22 32.21 5.84
CA THR A 147 -1.06 32.65 6.61
C THR A 147 -0.67 31.58 7.61
N VAL A 148 0.59 31.16 7.57
CA VAL A 148 1.19 30.19 8.50
C VAL A 148 2.26 30.91 9.33
N PHE A 149 2.19 30.79 10.65
CA PHE A 149 3.13 31.43 11.56
C PHE A 149 4.31 30.49 11.85
N ILE A 150 5.54 30.98 11.68
CA ILE A 150 6.74 30.26 12.12
C ILE A 150 6.91 30.52 13.62
N PRO A 151 6.91 29.49 14.48
CA PRO A 151 7.07 29.68 15.92
C PRO A 151 8.33 30.49 16.28
N GLU A 152 8.25 31.32 17.32
CA GLU A 152 9.40 32.14 17.74
C GLU A 152 10.55 31.28 18.28
N ASP A 153 10.24 30.09 18.80
CA ASP A 153 11.18 29.08 19.30
C ASP A 153 11.65 28.09 18.22
N ALA A 154 11.24 28.26 16.96
CA ALA A 154 11.63 27.36 15.88
C ALA A 154 13.15 27.39 15.66
N GLU A 155 13.84 26.25 15.78
CA GLU A 155 15.29 26.19 15.53
C GLU A 155 15.62 26.68 14.11
N PRO A 156 16.67 27.50 13.91
CA PRO A 156 17.11 27.88 12.57
C PRO A 156 17.51 26.65 11.74
N GLY A 157 17.13 26.62 10.47
CA GLY A 157 17.45 25.50 9.59
C GLY A 157 16.53 25.36 8.38
N ASN A 158 16.57 24.18 7.77
CA ASN A 158 15.72 23.85 6.64
C ASN A 158 14.41 23.19 7.11
N TYR A 159 13.31 23.61 6.51
CA TYR A 159 11.97 23.14 6.79
C TYR A 159 11.29 22.68 5.50
N LEU A 160 10.38 21.73 5.64
CA LEU A 160 9.49 21.27 4.59
C LEU A 160 8.06 21.65 4.97
N LEU A 161 7.44 22.51 4.18
CA LEU A 161 6.03 22.81 4.28
C LEU A 161 5.25 21.84 3.40
N ARG A 162 4.41 21.00 4.00
CA ARG A 162 3.64 19.97 3.30
C ARG A 162 2.15 20.25 3.44
N SER A 163 1.45 20.38 2.32
CA SER A 163 -0.01 20.51 2.30
C SER A 163 -0.64 19.28 1.65
N ILE A 164 -1.62 18.72 2.34
CA ILE A 164 -2.33 17.49 1.98
C ILE A 164 -3.81 17.83 1.87
N ALA A 165 -4.34 17.83 0.66
CA ALA A 165 -5.77 18.01 0.42
C ALA A 165 -6.45 16.65 0.29
N SER A 166 -7.62 16.49 0.92
CA SER A 166 -8.43 15.26 0.94
C SER A 166 -9.89 15.58 0.64
N SER A 167 -10.48 14.90 -0.35
CA SER A 167 -11.89 15.02 -0.71
C SER A 167 -12.40 13.72 -1.34
N GLU A 168 -13.55 13.21 -0.87
CA GLU A 168 -14.20 11.99 -1.39
C GLU A 168 -13.26 10.77 -1.52
N GLY A 169 -12.38 10.56 -0.54
CA GLY A 169 -11.43 9.44 -0.52
C GLY A 169 -10.22 9.62 -1.46
N LYS A 170 -10.10 10.77 -2.14
CA LYS A 170 -8.93 11.14 -2.95
C LYS A 170 -8.03 12.08 -2.19
N ARG A 171 -6.74 12.04 -2.54
CA ARG A 171 -5.69 12.80 -1.85
C ARG A 171 -4.73 13.44 -2.85
N SER A 172 -4.42 14.70 -2.64
CA SER A 172 -3.37 15.45 -3.36
C SER A 172 -2.37 16.00 -2.36
N VAL A 173 -1.07 15.91 -2.66
CA VAL A 173 0.00 16.34 -1.75
C VAL A 173 0.97 17.24 -2.50
N LYS A 174 1.29 18.40 -1.92
CA LYS A 174 2.38 19.26 -2.38
C LYS A 174 3.29 19.63 -1.23
N THR A 175 4.55 19.90 -1.58
CA THR A 175 5.61 20.22 -0.64
C THR A 175 6.43 21.41 -1.14
N LEU A 176 6.87 22.25 -0.21
CA LEU A 176 7.72 23.40 -0.46
C LEU A 176 8.86 23.42 0.57
N ASN A 177 10.08 23.66 0.10
CA ASN A 177 11.25 23.79 0.98
C ASN A 177 11.40 25.24 1.43
N LEU A 178 11.60 25.45 2.73
CA LEU A 178 11.76 26.76 3.36
C LEU A 178 13.05 26.78 4.18
N ALA A 179 13.71 27.94 4.27
CA ALA A 179 14.80 28.20 5.19
C ALA A 179 14.31 29.13 6.31
N VAL A 180 14.58 28.77 7.57
CA VAL A 180 14.24 29.59 8.74
C VAL A 180 15.54 30.09 9.39
N GLY A 181 15.71 31.40 9.44
CA GLY A 181 16.81 32.07 10.13
C GLY A 181 16.45 32.49 11.56
N LYS A 182 17.46 32.83 12.36
CA LYS A 182 17.25 33.44 13.68
C LYS A 182 16.52 34.78 13.51
N LYS A 183 15.61 35.11 14.43
CA LYS A 183 15.14 36.49 14.59
C LYS A 183 16.39 37.33 14.86
N GLN A 184 16.75 38.24 13.95
CA GLN A 184 17.84 39.16 14.21
C GLN A 184 17.37 40.01 15.39
N GLU A 185 17.91 39.74 16.58
CA GLU A 185 17.71 40.60 17.73
C GLU A 185 18.09 42.00 17.27
N ALA A 186 17.11 42.90 17.22
CA ALA A 186 17.38 44.30 16.97
C ALA A 186 18.44 44.70 18.01
N ILE A 187 19.64 45.02 17.54
CA ILE A 187 20.74 45.45 18.39
C ILE A 187 20.36 46.85 18.88
N ASP A 188 19.49 46.89 19.90
CA ASP A 188 19.29 48.06 20.74
C ASP A 188 20.53 48.19 21.61
N SER A 189 21.41 49.07 21.15
CA SER A 189 22.57 49.56 21.88
C SER A 189 22.12 50.29 23.16
N ALA A 190 21.99 49.59 24.29
CA ALA A 190 22.03 50.18 25.62
C ALA A 190 22.35 49.17 26.75
N SER A 191 23.62 49.18 27.16
CA SER A 191 24.13 49.05 28.54
C SER A 191 23.70 47.91 29.49
N LYS A 192 24.66 46.98 29.66
CA LYS A 192 25.20 46.35 30.89
C LYS A 192 24.44 45.22 31.65
N PRO A 193 25.20 44.29 32.30
CA PRO A 193 24.80 42.95 32.78
C PRO A 193 24.48 42.93 34.30
N PRO A 194 23.99 41.81 34.89
CA PRO A 194 24.90 40.74 35.37
C PRO A 194 24.35 39.28 35.45
N GLU A 195 25.31 38.36 35.59
CA GLU A 195 25.37 37.16 36.46
C GLU A 195 24.46 35.92 36.31
N THR A 196 25.13 34.83 35.89
CA THR A 196 25.29 33.48 36.48
C THR A 196 24.39 32.95 37.60
N GLN A 197 23.86 31.73 37.38
CA GLN A 197 23.84 30.51 38.24
C GLN A 197 23.02 29.45 37.45
N GLY A 198 23.36 28.17 37.24
CA GLY A 198 24.09 27.18 38.03
C GLY A 198 23.07 26.21 38.66
N LEU A 199 22.90 25.00 38.12
CA LEU A 199 22.42 23.82 38.87
C LEU A 199 22.44 22.51 38.06
N ASP A 200 22.94 21.50 38.77
CA ASP A 200 23.36 20.17 38.36
C ASP A 200 22.26 19.09 38.39
N ASN A 201 22.65 17.93 37.85
CA ASN A 201 22.24 16.55 38.19
C ASN A 201 20.88 16.03 37.71
N ILE A 202 20.93 15.02 36.82
CA ILE A 202 19.97 13.91 36.80
C ILE A 202 20.73 12.60 36.56
N ASP A 203 20.40 11.63 37.43
CA ASP A 203 21.01 10.33 37.68
C ASP A 203 21.05 9.33 36.51
N GLU A 204 22.06 8.46 36.59
CA GLU A 204 22.30 7.27 35.78
C GLU A 204 21.22 6.19 35.98
N MET A 205 20.87 5.50 34.88
CA MET A 205 20.00 4.32 34.86
C MET A 205 20.81 3.11 34.35
N PRO A 206 20.56 1.87 34.85
CA PRO A 206 21.50 0.76 34.71
C PRO A 206 21.47 0.11 33.33
N GLN A 207 22.65 -0.16 32.78
CA GLN A 207 22.85 -0.91 31.55
C GLN A 207 22.82 -2.43 31.82
N ASP A 208 21.95 -3.11 31.07
CA ASP A 208 21.82 -4.56 31.02
C ASP A 208 22.96 -5.18 30.18
N THR A 209 23.62 -6.18 30.75
CA THR A 209 24.82 -6.82 30.21
C THR A 209 24.48 -8.11 29.47
N GLY A 210 24.89 -8.18 28.20
CA GLY A 210 25.69 -9.32 27.75
C GLY A 210 25.01 -10.36 26.85
N GLN A 211 24.95 -10.07 25.56
CA GLN A 211 25.27 -11.05 24.52
C GLN A 211 26.28 -10.43 23.57
N THR A 212 27.51 -10.93 23.60
CA THR A 212 28.63 -10.48 22.77
C THR A 212 28.28 -10.78 21.30
N PRO A 213 28.06 -9.77 20.45
CA PRO A 213 27.76 -10.00 19.04
C PRO A 213 29.01 -10.55 18.37
N GLU A 214 28.85 -11.67 17.67
CA GLU A 214 29.83 -12.21 16.75
C GLU A 214 30.29 -11.07 15.82
N THR A 215 31.56 -10.69 15.94
CA THR A 215 32.12 -9.56 15.20
C THR A 215 32.22 -9.96 13.75
N ILE A 216 31.20 -9.62 12.97
CA ILE A 216 31.22 -9.74 11.52
C ILE A 216 32.27 -8.75 11.04
N GLU A 217 33.43 -9.26 10.59
CA GLU A 217 34.45 -8.44 9.95
C GLU A 217 33.80 -7.69 8.79
N ALA A 218 33.73 -6.37 8.92
CA ALA A 218 33.17 -5.52 7.88
C ALA A 218 33.99 -5.76 6.60
N PRO A 219 33.35 -6.10 5.46
CA PRO A 219 34.08 -6.32 4.23
C PRO A 219 34.89 -5.06 3.90
N VAL A 220 36.19 -5.23 3.68
CA VAL A 220 37.09 -4.16 3.26
C VAL A 220 36.73 -3.80 1.83
N VAL A 221 35.80 -2.84 1.67
CA VAL A 221 35.36 -2.39 0.34
C VAL A 221 36.24 -1.24 -0.12
N THR A 222 37.06 -1.48 -1.15
CA THR A 222 37.77 -0.41 -1.85
C THR A 222 36.75 0.48 -2.58
N PRO A 223 36.78 1.82 -2.38
CA PRO A 223 35.80 2.71 -2.98
C PRO A 223 35.87 2.65 -4.52
N PRO A 224 34.73 2.52 -5.21
CA PRO A 224 34.72 2.47 -6.67
C PRO A 224 35.18 3.82 -7.25
N SER A 225 36.14 3.77 -8.18
CA SER A 225 36.80 4.94 -8.80
C SER A 225 35.91 5.74 -9.77
N GLY A 226 34.58 5.62 -9.67
CA GLY A 226 33.62 6.33 -10.51
C GLY A 226 33.23 7.69 -9.91
N SER A 227 33.28 8.75 -10.72
CA SER A 227 32.91 10.12 -10.35
C SER A 227 31.44 10.24 -9.87
N LEU A 228 31.21 10.10 -8.57
CA LEU A 228 29.90 10.34 -7.91
C LEU A 228 29.61 11.83 -7.67
N SER A 229 30.60 12.69 -7.85
CA SER A 229 30.59 14.12 -7.52
C SER A 229 29.57 14.97 -8.28
N ASN A 230 28.99 14.45 -9.37
CA ASN A 230 28.02 15.19 -10.19
C ASN A 230 26.57 14.73 -10.00
N LEU A 231 26.32 13.70 -9.17
CA LEU A 231 24.99 13.15 -8.96
C LEU A 231 24.40 13.66 -7.64
N ASN A 232 23.11 13.97 -7.65
CA ASN A 232 22.40 14.26 -6.41
C ASN A 232 22.11 12.97 -5.63
N SER A 233 21.75 13.09 -4.35
CA SER A 233 21.49 11.95 -3.46
C SER A 233 20.49 10.93 -4.03
N PHE A 234 19.47 11.40 -4.75
CA PHE A 234 18.45 10.54 -5.35
C PHE A 234 19.00 9.73 -6.53
N GLU A 235 19.74 10.38 -7.43
CA GLU A 235 20.39 9.71 -8.57
C GLU A 235 21.42 8.68 -8.11
N ILE A 236 22.14 8.97 -7.02
CA ILE A 236 23.07 8.01 -6.42
C ILE A 236 22.31 6.78 -5.92
N ILE A 237 21.19 6.96 -5.21
CA ILE A 237 20.38 5.84 -4.69
C ILE A 237 19.84 4.98 -5.83
N GLU A 238 19.30 5.58 -6.90
CA GLU A 238 18.81 4.82 -8.06
C GLU A 238 19.92 4.06 -8.78
N LYS A 239 21.10 4.67 -8.91
CA LYS A 239 22.27 3.99 -9.46
C LYS A 239 22.70 2.82 -8.58
N VAL A 240 22.74 3.00 -7.26
CA VAL A 240 23.06 1.96 -6.28
C VAL A 240 22.09 0.79 -6.38
N LYS A 241 20.78 1.02 -6.50
CA LYS A 241 19.78 -0.05 -6.69
C LYS A 241 20.06 -0.88 -7.94
N SER A 242 20.44 -0.23 -9.04
CA SER A 242 20.76 -0.93 -10.30
C SER A 242 22.00 -1.82 -10.16
N ILE A 243 23.02 -1.35 -9.43
CA ILE A 243 24.28 -2.07 -9.20
C ILE A 243 24.09 -3.19 -8.16
N ALA A 244 23.27 -2.99 -7.12
CA ALA A 244 23.05 -3.96 -6.05
C ALA A 244 22.57 -5.33 -6.56
N LYS A 245 21.85 -5.36 -7.70
CA LYS A 245 21.44 -6.61 -8.38
C LYS A 245 22.61 -7.39 -8.98
N ALA A 246 23.65 -6.69 -9.43
CA ALA A 246 24.82 -7.28 -10.09
C ALA A 246 25.99 -7.49 -9.12
N SER A 247 26.25 -6.52 -8.24
CA SER A 247 27.39 -6.47 -7.33
C SER A 247 27.01 -5.77 -6.02
N LYS A 248 26.70 -6.57 -5.00
CA LYS A 248 26.25 -6.07 -3.68
C LYS A 248 27.35 -5.28 -2.97
N GLN A 249 28.60 -5.75 -3.06
CA GLN A 249 29.76 -5.15 -2.42
C GLN A 249 30.10 -3.79 -3.04
N GLU A 250 30.02 -3.68 -4.37
CA GLU A 250 30.25 -2.41 -5.05
C GLU A 250 29.18 -1.37 -4.68
N ALA A 251 27.90 -1.77 -4.70
CA ALA A 251 26.79 -0.91 -4.29
C ALA A 251 26.96 -0.43 -2.84
N ALA A 252 27.35 -1.32 -1.92
CA ALA A 252 27.62 -0.97 -0.53
C ALA A 252 28.84 -0.04 -0.37
N GLY A 253 29.87 -0.20 -1.21
CA GLY A 253 31.01 0.72 -1.27
C GLY A 253 30.62 2.13 -1.67
N MET A 254 29.68 2.27 -2.60
CA MET A 254 29.11 3.57 -2.97
C MET A 254 28.33 4.19 -1.81
N CYS A 255 27.56 3.40 -1.06
CA CYS A 255 26.86 3.89 0.13
C CYS A 255 27.83 4.35 1.23
N ALA A 256 28.95 3.63 1.41
CA ALA A 256 29.96 3.98 2.40
C ALA A 256 30.63 5.33 2.12
N ALA A 257 30.70 5.74 0.85
CA ALA A 257 31.30 7.00 0.41
C ALA A 257 30.38 8.22 0.57
N LEU A 258 29.12 8.05 0.99
CA LEU A 258 28.18 9.15 1.22
C LEU A 258 28.51 9.88 2.53
N GLU A 259 28.58 11.21 2.47
CA GLU A 259 28.91 12.05 3.63
C GLU A 259 27.76 12.15 4.65
N LEU A 260 26.51 12.23 4.18
CA LEU A 260 25.35 12.41 5.04
C LEU A 260 24.82 11.06 5.54
N GLU A 261 24.83 10.87 6.86
CA GLU A 261 24.41 9.61 7.50
C GLU A 261 22.97 9.20 7.15
N ALA A 262 22.05 10.17 7.05
CA ALA A 262 20.68 9.90 6.63
C ALA A 262 20.62 9.31 5.21
N THR A 263 21.40 9.85 4.26
CA THR A 263 21.48 9.32 2.89
C THR A 263 22.14 7.95 2.87
N LYS A 264 23.18 7.74 3.69
CA LYS A 264 23.87 6.46 3.84
C LYS A 264 22.94 5.36 4.36
N ASN A 265 22.12 5.67 5.37
CA ASN A 265 21.11 4.77 5.89
C ASN A 265 20.07 4.36 4.83
N VAL A 266 19.55 5.32 4.07
CA VAL A 266 18.63 5.04 2.95
C VAL A 266 19.32 4.21 1.86
N CYS A 267 20.58 4.51 1.55
CA CYS A 267 21.37 3.80 0.56
C CYS A 267 21.56 2.32 0.95
N TYR A 268 22.00 2.04 2.18
CA TYR A 268 22.14 0.65 2.65
C TYR A 268 20.80 -0.09 2.72
N SER A 269 19.71 0.59 3.07
CA SER A 269 18.37 -0.01 3.00
C SER A 269 18.05 -0.47 1.58
N ALA A 270 18.30 0.40 0.59
CA ALA A 270 18.10 0.06 -0.82
C ALA A 270 18.99 -1.10 -1.29
N VAL A 271 20.26 -1.16 -0.85
CA VAL A 271 21.14 -2.30 -1.15
C VAL A 271 20.57 -3.59 -0.55
N GLY A 272 20.21 -3.58 0.73
CA GLY A 272 19.67 -4.76 1.41
C GLY A 272 18.40 -5.28 0.75
N GLU A 273 17.50 -4.38 0.37
CA GLU A 273 16.24 -4.70 -0.32
C GLU A 273 16.46 -5.30 -1.70
N GLU A 274 17.20 -4.62 -2.59
CA GLU A 274 17.44 -5.10 -3.95
C GLU A 274 18.29 -6.37 -4.01
N ALA A 275 19.23 -6.51 -3.06
CA ALA A 275 20.09 -7.68 -2.96
C ALA A 275 19.45 -8.86 -2.21
N GLY A 276 18.32 -8.64 -1.51
CA GLY A 276 17.72 -9.61 -0.61
C GLY A 276 18.71 -10.06 0.47
N ASP A 277 19.44 -9.13 1.08
CA ASP A 277 20.52 -9.44 2.02
C ASP A 277 20.44 -8.56 3.27
N ARG A 278 20.03 -9.18 4.38
CA ARG A 278 19.82 -8.48 5.65
C ARG A 278 21.11 -7.97 6.29
N SER A 279 22.28 -8.45 5.88
CA SER A 279 23.56 -8.01 6.44
C SER A 279 23.79 -6.51 6.23
N TYR A 280 23.26 -5.94 5.15
CA TYR A 280 23.33 -4.50 4.89
C TYR A 280 22.41 -3.68 5.80
N CYS A 281 21.31 -4.25 6.30
CA CYS A 281 20.47 -3.58 7.30
C CYS A 281 21.23 -3.37 8.63
N ILE A 282 22.21 -4.22 8.94
CA ILE A 282 23.02 -4.09 10.16
C ILE A 282 23.88 -2.81 10.12
N LEU A 283 24.32 -2.41 8.93
CA LEU A 283 25.15 -1.22 8.68
C LEU A 283 24.40 0.11 8.85
N ILE A 284 23.07 0.07 8.95
CA ILE A 284 22.22 1.25 9.18
C ILE A 284 22.33 1.65 10.66
N THR A 285 22.65 2.91 10.90
CA THR A 285 22.82 3.46 12.26
C THR A 285 21.50 3.93 12.88
N GLU A 286 20.60 4.49 12.08
CA GLU A 286 19.30 4.95 12.56
C GLU A 286 18.35 3.76 12.78
N GLU A 287 17.95 3.54 14.04
CA GLU A 287 17.07 2.42 14.46
C GLU A 287 15.80 2.30 13.59
N ARG A 288 15.16 3.44 13.31
CA ARG A 288 13.92 3.44 12.51
C ARG A 288 14.17 2.95 11.08
N ALA A 289 15.23 3.44 10.43
CA ALA A 289 15.58 3.02 9.06
C ALA A 289 16.00 1.55 9.04
N LYS A 290 16.71 1.10 10.08
CA LYS A 290 17.13 -0.30 10.25
C LYS A 290 15.95 -1.26 10.35
N ASP A 291 14.97 -0.95 11.19
CA ASP A 291 13.74 -1.73 11.34
C ASP A 291 12.94 -1.83 10.04
N VAL A 292 12.89 -0.73 9.28
CA VAL A 292 12.23 -0.68 7.96
C VAL A 292 12.98 -1.58 6.96
N CYS A 293 14.31 -1.50 6.92
CA CYS A 293 15.14 -2.35 6.07
C CYS A 293 14.88 -3.83 6.34
N PHE A 294 14.97 -4.28 7.60
CA PHE A 294 14.71 -5.68 7.95
C PHE A 294 13.31 -6.12 7.55
N SER A 295 12.30 -5.27 7.76
CA SER A 295 10.91 -5.57 7.39
C SER A 295 10.73 -5.72 5.87
N ASN A 296 11.37 -4.86 5.08
CA ASN A 296 11.32 -4.94 3.62
C ASN A 296 12.07 -6.16 3.09
N VAL A 297 13.27 -6.45 3.63
CA VAL A 297 14.05 -7.65 3.26
C VAL A 297 13.29 -8.93 3.64
N ALA A 298 12.66 -8.99 4.81
CA ALA A 298 11.80 -10.10 5.23
C ALA A 298 10.69 -10.37 4.20
N ARG A 299 10.01 -9.31 3.76
CA ARG A 299 8.92 -9.38 2.78
C ARG A 299 9.41 -9.85 1.41
N ILE A 300 10.52 -9.28 0.91
CA ILE A 300 11.09 -9.63 -0.41
C ILE A 300 11.54 -11.09 -0.44
N LEU A 301 12.21 -11.55 0.62
CA LEU A 301 12.67 -12.93 0.73
C LEU A 301 11.59 -13.92 1.16
N GLN A 302 10.43 -13.42 1.58
CA GLN A 302 9.35 -14.21 2.17
C GLN A 302 9.83 -15.05 3.37
N LYS A 303 10.69 -14.48 4.23
CA LYS A 303 11.25 -15.11 5.43
C LYS A 303 10.87 -14.34 6.69
N SER A 304 9.92 -14.87 7.46
CA SER A 304 9.39 -14.19 8.65
C SER A 304 10.40 -14.16 9.81
N GLU A 305 11.41 -15.02 9.80
CA GLU A 305 12.46 -15.06 10.82
C GLU A 305 13.26 -13.76 10.89
N ILE A 306 13.35 -13.02 9.78
CA ILE A 306 14.05 -11.74 9.70
C ILE A 306 13.32 -10.66 10.52
N CYS A 307 12.00 -10.79 10.74
CA CYS A 307 11.28 -9.87 11.62
C CYS A 307 11.79 -9.90 13.06
N ASN A 308 12.47 -10.97 13.51
CA ASN A 308 13.09 -11.00 14.85
C ASN A 308 14.20 -9.96 15.01
N ASP A 309 14.83 -9.54 13.91
CA ASP A 309 15.91 -8.56 13.91
C ASP A 309 15.38 -7.11 14.01
N VAL A 310 14.05 -6.92 13.96
CA VAL A 310 13.39 -5.61 14.15
C VAL A 310 13.37 -5.25 15.63
N ILE A 311 13.98 -4.11 15.96
CA ILE A 311 14.25 -3.65 17.33
C ILE A 311 12.97 -3.22 18.03
N LYS A 312 12.18 -2.34 17.39
CA LYS A 312 10.95 -1.83 18.02
C LYS A 312 9.82 -2.84 17.88
N GLU A 313 9.30 -3.31 19.01
CA GLU A 313 8.22 -4.30 19.09
C GLU A 313 7.01 -3.99 18.19
N SER A 314 6.52 -2.75 18.20
CA SER A 314 5.37 -2.38 17.36
C SER A 314 5.66 -2.50 15.85
N ARG A 315 6.89 -2.23 15.42
CA ARG A 315 7.34 -2.41 14.02
C ARG A 315 7.56 -3.89 13.71
N ARG A 316 8.07 -4.67 14.67
CA ARG A 316 8.23 -6.12 14.55
C ARG A 316 6.90 -6.82 14.36
N ASP A 317 5.90 -6.49 15.18
CA ASP A 317 4.55 -7.03 15.05
C ASP A 317 3.93 -6.67 13.69
N SER A 318 4.16 -5.43 13.23
CA SER A 318 3.75 -5.00 11.88
C SER A 318 4.46 -5.79 10.77
N CYS A 319 5.75 -6.11 10.95
CA CYS A 319 6.50 -6.97 10.04
C CYS A 319 5.84 -8.35 9.92
N TYR A 320 5.48 -8.98 11.04
CA TYR A 320 4.81 -10.28 11.05
C TYR A 320 3.43 -10.25 10.37
N ILE A 321 2.64 -9.19 10.55
CA ILE A 321 1.33 -9.07 9.92
C ILE A 321 1.41 -9.15 8.39
N ASN A 322 2.48 -8.67 7.76
CA ASN A 322 2.65 -8.75 6.30
C ASN A 322 2.67 -10.19 5.77
N PHE A 323 3.04 -11.16 6.61
CA PHE A 323 3.06 -12.58 6.25
C PHE A 323 1.70 -13.25 6.38
N ALA A 324 0.86 -12.78 7.32
CA ALA A 324 -0.49 -13.29 7.52
C ALA A 324 -1.49 -12.78 6.45
N THR A 325 -1.11 -11.77 5.68
CA THR A 325 -1.94 -11.22 4.59
C THR A 325 -1.65 -11.91 3.24
N PRO A 326 -2.60 -11.88 2.29
CA PRO A 326 -2.32 -12.32 0.92
C PRO A 326 -1.13 -11.57 0.30
N PRO A 327 -0.30 -12.23 -0.54
CA PRO A 327 -0.46 -13.59 -1.05
C PRO A 327 0.10 -14.70 -0.14
N LEU A 328 0.85 -14.34 0.91
CA LEU A 328 1.62 -15.31 1.71
C LEU A 328 0.74 -16.20 2.59
N ASN A 329 -0.27 -15.62 3.26
CA ASN A 329 -1.20 -16.32 4.14
C ASN A 329 -0.51 -17.24 5.18
N ASP A 330 0.68 -16.88 5.63
CA ASP A 330 1.41 -17.59 6.68
C ASP A 330 0.90 -17.14 8.05
N TYR A 331 -0.08 -17.88 8.58
CA TYR A 331 -0.65 -17.60 9.89
C TYR A 331 0.15 -18.18 11.06
N THR A 332 1.29 -18.85 10.81
CA THR A 332 2.16 -19.33 11.90
C THR A 332 2.83 -18.18 12.64
N VAL A 333 2.96 -17.02 11.98
CA VAL A 333 3.51 -15.79 12.55
C VAL A 333 2.61 -15.15 13.61
N CYS A 334 1.31 -15.46 13.65
CA CYS A 334 0.36 -14.85 14.59
C CYS A 334 0.75 -15.09 16.05
N ASP A 335 1.40 -16.21 16.35
CA ASP A 335 1.85 -16.54 17.70
C ASP A 335 3.05 -15.70 18.15
N ARG A 336 3.83 -15.17 17.20
CA ARG A 336 5.02 -14.32 17.43
C ARG A 336 4.67 -12.84 17.66
N ILE A 337 3.43 -12.43 17.37
CA ILE A 337 2.95 -11.07 17.60
C ILE A 337 2.70 -10.85 19.10
N ILE A 338 3.27 -9.80 19.67
CA ILE A 338 3.13 -9.50 21.11
C ILE A 338 1.91 -8.60 21.35
N ASN A 339 1.73 -7.57 20.51
CA ASN A 339 0.60 -6.66 20.60
C ASN A 339 -0.73 -7.43 20.47
N GLN A 340 -1.52 -7.41 21.54
CA GLN A 340 -2.75 -8.20 21.64
C GLN A 340 -3.77 -7.89 20.53
N TYR A 341 -3.88 -6.60 20.15
CA TYR A 341 -4.81 -6.18 19.11
C TYR A 341 -4.42 -6.71 17.73
N LEU A 342 -3.13 -6.60 17.36
CA LEU A 342 -2.62 -7.16 16.11
C LEU A 342 -2.70 -8.69 16.10
N LYS A 343 -2.42 -9.35 17.23
CA LYS A 343 -2.54 -10.80 17.37
C LYS A 343 -3.97 -11.29 17.16
N GLN A 344 -4.96 -10.61 17.76
CA GLN A 344 -6.37 -10.91 17.55
C GLN A 344 -6.77 -10.74 16.07
N SER A 345 -6.32 -9.65 15.44
CA SER A 345 -6.58 -9.39 14.03
C SER A 345 -5.97 -10.48 13.13
N CYS A 346 -4.74 -10.92 13.41
CA CYS A 346 -4.08 -12.02 12.71
C CYS A 346 -4.86 -13.34 12.84
N ASN A 347 -5.32 -13.67 14.06
CA ASN A 347 -6.11 -14.87 14.32
C ASN A 347 -7.49 -14.83 13.63
N SER A 348 -8.12 -13.67 13.54
CA SER A 348 -9.37 -13.51 12.78
C SER A 348 -9.14 -13.75 11.29
N LEU A 349 -8.04 -13.24 10.71
CA LEU A 349 -7.67 -13.53 9.31
C LEU A 349 -7.42 -15.03 9.09
N LYS A 350 -6.77 -15.71 10.04
CA LYS A 350 -6.57 -17.17 10.02
C LYS A 350 -7.89 -17.95 9.99
N GLN A 351 -8.89 -17.52 10.76
CA GLN A 351 -10.22 -18.16 10.77
C GLN A 351 -10.97 -17.91 9.45
N LEU A 352 -10.90 -16.69 8.93
CA LEU A 352 -11.56 -16.32 7.67
C LEU A 352 -10.97 -17.07 6.46
N SER A 353 -9.65 -17.27 6.41
CA SER A 353 -9.01 -18.00 5.32
C SER A 353 -9.40 -19.48 5.31
N ALA A 354 -9.57 -20.10 6.50
CA ALA A 354 -10.07 -21.46 6.63
C ALA A 354 -11.49 -21.61 6.06
N LEU A 355 -12.37 -20.62 6.30
CA LEU A 355 -13.72 -20.62 5.74
C LEU A 355 -13.71 -20.50 4.20
N ASN A 356 -12.85 -19.65 3.63
CA ASN A 356 -12.80 -19.46 2.18
C ASN A 356 -12.33 -20.73 1.44
N GLN A 357 -11.38 -21.47 2.03
CA GLN A 357 -10.92 -22.75 1.47
C GLN A 357 -12.03 -23.81 1.44
N THR A 358 -12.90 -23.88 2.46
CA THR A 358 -14.01 -24.85 2.48
C THR A 358 -15.02 -24.61 1.35
N ASN A 359 -15.30 -23.36 1.00
CA ASN A 359 -16.20 -23.04 -0.10
C ASN A 359 -15.62 -23.44 -1.46
N LEU A 360 -14.33 -23.19 -1.70
CA LEU A 360 -13.67 -23.57 -2.96
C LEU A 360 -13.62 -25.08 -3.15
N ALA A 361 -13.28 -25.84 -2.10
CA ALA A 361 -13.26 -27.31 -2.15
C ALA A 361 -14.67 -27.89 -2.42
N PHE A 362 -15.71 -27.28 -1.82
CA PHE A 362 -17.09 -27.64 -2.09
C PHE A 362 -17.46 -27.44 -3.57
N PHE A 363 -17.10 -26.30 -4.17
CA PHE A 363 -17.37 -26.05 -5.59
C PHE A 363 -16.56 -26.96 -6.52
N GLN A 364 -15.29 -27.26 -6.21
CA GLN A 364 -14.50 -28.21 -7.01
C GLN A 364 -15.05 -29.64 -6.94
N SER A 365 -15.52 -30.09 -5.77
CA SER A 365 -16.19 -31.38 -5.64
C SER A 365 -17.45 -31.45 -6.50
N LEU A 366 -18.22 -30.37 -6.58
CA LEU A 366 -19.40 -30.29 -7.43
C LEU A 366 -19.04 -30.36 -8.92
N LEU A 367 -17.93 -29.74 -9.33
CA LEU A 367 -17.47 -29.74 -10.73
C LEU A 367 -16.88 -31.08 -11.18
N ASN A 368 -16.18 -31.80 -10.30
CA ASN A 368 -15.64 -33.12 -10.67
C ASN A 368 -16.74 -34.18 -10.80
N GLN A 369 -17.82 -34.07 -10.03
CA GLN A 369 -18.98 -34.96 -10.21
C GLN A 369 -19.66 -34.76 -11.57
N THR A 370 -19.72 -33.53 -12.09
CA THR A 370 -20.34 -33.26 -13.40
C THR A 370 -19.48 -33.68 -14.60
N VAL A 371 -18.16 -33.77 -14.46
CA VAL A 371 -17.28 -34.21 -15.57
C VAL A 371 -17.24 -35.74 -15.71
N VAL A 372 -17.31 -36.50 -14.60
CA VAL A 372 -17.33 -37.97 -14.65
C VAL A 372 -18.58 -38.49 -15.37
N SER A 373 -19.70 -37.77 -15.28
CA SER A 373 -20.93 -38.09 -16.00
C SER A 373 -20.90 -37.81 -17.51
N LEU A 374 -19.92 -37.04 -18.03
CA LEU A 374 -19.85 -36.68 -19.46
C LEU A 374 -18.94 -37.58 -20.31
N ASN A 375 -18.20 -38.52 -19.71
CA ASN A 375 -17.29 -39.45 -20.42
C ASN A 375 -17.86 -40.87 -20.58
N PHE A 376 -19.13 -41.10 -20.23
CA PHE A 376 -19.78 -42.40 -20.32
C PHE A 376 -20.90 -42.48 -21.39
N GLU A 377 -20.95 -41.50 -22.29
CA GLU A 377 -21.63 -41.59 -23.59
C GLU A 377 -20.58 -41.53 -24.71
#